data_AF-A0A8T4TTH5-F1
#
_entry.id   AF-A0A8T4TTH5-F1
#
_cell.length_a   1.000
_cell.length_b   1.000
_cell.length_c   1.000
_cell.angle_alpha   90.00
_cell.angle_beta   90.00
_cell.angle_gamma   90.00
#
_symmetry.space_group_name_H-M   'P 1'
#
loop_
_entity.id
_entity.type
_entity.pdbx_description
1 polymer ?
#
loop_
_entity_poly.entity_id
_entity_poly.type
_entity_poly.pdbx_seq_one_letter_code
_entity_poly.pdbx_strand_id
1 'polypeptide(L)'
;MELLKRISKFFGGAFFGIGLTLLLFGIFAGFVIDDAEVLRGRGGEIIVGMFSSPEFLESLMQRGENSGKTLEDVKALCQSNPEIEECKILKQLEEDPKAFVESNPDFKKGIDDLNKQIDGLVDGLNNFKPASKAILVGSSALIVLGLVFIFLGYMDWKKASYKVSVKAAILTGLAAIYYKLIQKLLIGDLLVNKINLGGFPLAPIKDFLAGWVNPVFNKMFILCLVLTVVFVILGIVFYYLKEKDLKKGNKGK
;
A
#
# COMPACT_ATOMS: atom_id res chain seq x y z
N MET A 1 -6.83 36.67 29.70
CA MET A 1 -5.65 36.20 28.94
C MET A 1 -5.49 34.67 28.93
N GLU A 2 -5.82 33.95 30.01
CA GLU A 2 -5.68 32.48 30.06
C GLU A 2 -6.61 31.70 29.14
N LEU A 3 -7.85 32.18 28.95
CA LEU A 3 -8.83 31.58 28.04
C LEU A 3 -8.29 31.53 26.59
N LEU A 4 -7.76 32.65 26.10
CA LEU A 4 -7.13 32.75 24.78
C LEU A 4 -5.94 31.78 24.63
N LYS A 5 -5.09 31.66 25.66
CA LYS A 5 -3.97 30.70 25.65
C LYS A 5 -4.47 29.25 25.57
N ARG A 6 -5.58 28.93 26.24
CA ARG A 6 -6.18 27.58 26.23
C ARG A 6 -6.80 27.26 24.86
N ILE A 7 -7.57 28.20 24.31
CA ILE A 7 -8.16 28.11 22.95
C ILE A 7 -7.05 27.92 21.91
N SER A 8 -6.00 28.74 21.97
CA SER A 8 -4.87 28.68 21.05
C SER A 8 -4.16 27.32 21.09
N LYS A 9 -3.90 26.76 22.29
CA LYS A 9 -3.33 25.40 22.43
C LYS A 9 -4.23 24.32 21.82
N PHE A 10 -5.55 24.44 21.99
CA PHE A 10 -6.50 23.45 21.48
C PHE A 10 -6.51 23.46 19.95
N PHE A 11 -6.77 24.61 19.33
CA PHE A 11 -6.80 24.74 17.88
C PHE A 11 -5.44 24.41 17.25
N GLY A 12 -4.35 24.92 17.84
CA GLY A 12 -3.01 24.60 17.36
C GLY A 12 -2.70 23.11 17.42
N GLY A 13 -3.07 22.46 18.53
CA GLY A 13 -2.98 21.02 18.66
C GLY A 13 -3.82 20.27 17.63
N ALA A 14 -5.06 20.69 17.40
CA ALA A 14 -5.96 20.06 16.44
C ALA A 14 -5.43 20.19 15.00
N PHE A 15 -5.07 21.39 14.57
CA PHE A 15 -4.51 21.64 13.23
C PHE A 15 -3.20 20.89 12.99
N PHE A 16 -2.30 20.87 13.99
CA PHE A 16 -1.07 20.07 13.88
C PHE A 16 -1.37 18.58 13.73
N GLY A 17 -2.31 18.04 14.52
CA GLY A 17 -2.67 16.63 14.47
C GLY A 17 -3.31 16.23 13.14
N ILE A 18 -4.32 16.98 12.70
CA ILE A 18 -5.01 16.75 11.41
C ILE A 18 -4.02 16.93 10.26
N GLY A 19 -3.21 17.99 10.29
CA GLY A 19 -2.18 18.24 9.29
C GLY A 19 -1.18 17.08 9.19
N LEU A 20 -0.64 16.60 10.31
CA LEU A 20 0.29 15.47 10.31
C LEU A 20 -0.35 14.18 9.77
N THR A 21 -1.60 13.88 10.15
CA THR A 21 -2.31 12.71 9.63
C THR A 21 -2.54 12.82 8.12
N LEU A 22 -2.99 13.97 7.63
CA LEU A 22 -3.19 14.22 6.21
C LEU A 22 -1.88 14.20 5.42
N LEU A 23 -0.77 14.66 6.02
CA LEU A 23 0.56 14.59 5.42
C LEU A 23 0.96 13.13 5.20
N LEU A 24 0.84 12.30 6.23
CA LEU A 24 1.15 10.86 6.14
C LEU A 24 0.25 10.17 5.11
N PHE A 25 -1.04 10.47 5.09
CA PHE A 25 -1.96 9.96 4.08
C PHE A 25 -1.58 10.40 2.66
N GLY A 26 -1.22 11.67 2.46
CA GLY A 26 -0.79 12.20 1.18
C GLY A 26 0.49 11.54 0.66
N ILE A 27 1.46 11.28 1.55
CA ILE A 27 2.70 10.54 1.22
C ILE A 27 2.36 9.11 0.81
N PHE A 28 1.51 8.43 1.59
CA PHE A 28 1.07 7.08 1.27
C PHE A 28 0.37 7.01 -0.09
N ALA A 29 -0.57 7.92 -0.36
CA ALA A 29 -1.24 8.03 -1.65
C ALA A 29 -0.24 8.29 -2.79
N GLY A 30 0.76 9.13 -2.55
CA GLY A 30 1.87 9.36 -3.49
C GLY A 30 2.61 8.07 -3.82
N PHE A 31 3.01 7.29 -2.81
CA PHE A 31 3.65 5.99 -3.03
C PHE A 31 2.78 5.02 -3.80
N VAL A 32 1.47 4.95 -3.52
CA VAL A 32 0.54 4.08 -4.26
C VAL A 32 0.48 4.49 -5.73
N ILE A 33 0.34 5.79 -6.02
CA ILE A 33 0.22 6.31 -7.39
C ILE A 33 1.53 6.11 -8.17
N ASP A 34 2.67 6.43 -7.57
CA ASP A 34 3.96 6.34 -8.27
C ASP A 34 4.39 4.87 -8.52
N ASP A 35 4.00 3.94 -7.66
CA ASP A 35 4.31 2.50 -7.80
C ASP A 35 3.27 1.78 -8.70
N ALA A 36 2.10 2.38 -8.95
CA ALA A 36 1.03 1.78 -9.77
C ALA A 36 1.44 1.57 -11.23
N GLU A 37 2.39 2.35 -11.76
CA GLU A 37 2.86 2.22 -13.15
C GLU A 37 3.48 0.84 -13.42
N VAL A 38 4.02 0.18 -12.39
CA VAL A 38 4.58 -1.18 -12.48
C VAL A 38 3.53 -2.22 -12.86
N LEU A 39 2.23 -1.91 -12.67
CA LEU A 39 1.12 -2.79 -13.01
C LEU A 39 0.83 -2.82 -14.52
N ARG A 40 1.14 -1.74 -15.26
CA ARG A 40 0.74 -1.62 -16.68
C ARG A 40 1.35 -2.71 -17.55
N GLY A 41 0.53 -3.28 -18.43
CA GLY A 41 0.95 -4.32 -19.37
C GLY A 41 1.34 -5.66 -18.73
N ARG A 42 1.27 -5.82 -17.41
CA ARG A 42 1.60 -7.07 -16.72
C ARG A 42 0.46 -8.08 -16.66
N GLY A 43 -0.74 -7.74 -17.14
CA GLY A 43 -1.86 -8.70 -17.21
C GLY A 43 -1.51 -9.95 -18.01
N GLY A 44 -0.70 -9.80 -19.07
CA GLY A 44 -0.18 -10.93 -19.84
C GLY A 44 0.77 -11.83 -19.04
N GLU A 45 1.66 -11.25 -18.23
CA GLU A 45 2.59 -12.02 -17.36
C GLU A 45 1.84 -12.79 -16.27
N ILE A 46 0.81 -12.17 -15.67
CA ILE A 46 -0.03 -12.79 -14.64
C ILE A 46 -0.76 -14.00 -15.21
N ILE A 47 -1.34 -13.84 -16.40
CA ILE A 47 -2.11 -14.90 -17.05
C ILE A 47 -1.17 -16.00 -17.57
N VAL A 48 -0.05 -15.68 -18.23
CA VAL A 48 0.93 -16.68 -18.68
C VAL A 48 1.54 -17.46 -17.49
N GLY A 49 1.82 -16.78 -16.38
CA GLY A 49 2.25 -17.43 -15.13
C GLY A 49 1.18 -18.35 -14.53
N MET A 50 -0.10 -17.98 -14.65
CA MET A 50 -1.24 -18.81 -14.25
C MET A 50 -1.38 -20.06 -15.14
N PHE A 51 -1.17 -19.95 -16.45
CA PHE A 51 -1.16 -21.10 -17.37
C PHE A 51 -0.04 -22.10 -17.07
N SER A 52 1.03 -21.64 -16.42
CA SER A 52 2.15 -22.47 -15.99
C SER A 52 1.94 -23.07 -14.58
N SER A 53 0.83 -22.74 -13.89
CA SER A 53 0.58 -23.21 -12.53
C SER A 53 -0.06 -24.61 -12.53
N PRO A 54 0.38 -25.53 -11.65
CA PRO A 54 -0.20 -26.87 -11.55
C PRO A 54 -1.71 -26.86 -11.30
N GLU A 55 -2.18 -25.92 -10.46
CA GLU A 55 -3.57 -25.77 -10.05
C GLU A 55 -4.49 -25.37 -11.22
N PHE A 56 -3.99 -24.51 -12.11
CA PHE A 56 -4.73 -24.10 -13.28
C PHE A 56 -4.81 -25.23 -14.31
N LEU A 57 -3.70 -25.94 -14.54
CA LEU A 57 -3.68 -27.13 -15.38
C LEU A 57 -4.69 -28.17 -14.87
N GLU A 58 -4.73 -28.43 -13.56
CA GLU A 58 -5.74 -29.28 -12.91
C GLU A 58 -7.18 -28.78 -13.15
N SER A 59 -7.41 -27.47 -13.06
CA SER A 59 -8.74 -26.90 -13.30
C SER A 59 -9.20 -26.99 -14.76
N LEU A 60 -8.27 -26.91 -15.72
CA LEU A 60 -8.57 -27.11 -17.15
C LEU A 60 -8.91 -28.58 -17.42
N MET A 61 -8.18 -29.52 -16.81
CA MET A 61 -8.41 -30.96 -16.99
C MET A 61 -9.75 -31.42 -16.40
N GLN A 62 -10.25 -30.74 -15.36
CA GLN A 62 -11.58 -30.99 -14.80
C GLN A 62 -12.75 -30.56 -15.72
N ARG A 63 -12.50 -29.72 -16.73
CA ARG A 63 -13.52 -29.27 -17.70
C ARG A 63 -13.60 -30.13 -18.98
N GLY A 64 -12.67 -31.06 -19.19
CA GLY A 64 -12.60 -31.92 -20.40
C GLY A 64 -13.14 -33.34 -20.19
N GLU A 65 -12.98 -34.21 -21.21
CA GLU A 65 -13.38 -35.63 -21.17
C GLU A 65 -12.69 -36.44 -20.06
N ASN A 66 -11.61 -35.91 -19.48
CA ASN A 66 -10.85 -36.50 -18.37
C ASN A 66 -11.27 -35.99 -16.98
N SER A 67 -12.47 -35.40 -16.87
CA SER A 67 -13.10 -35.03 -15.61
C SER A 67 -12.95 -36.13 -14.54
N GLY A 68 -12.19 -35.83 -13.48
CA GLY A 68 -11.92 -36.75 -12.36
C GLY A 68 -10.50 -37.35 -12.29
N LYS A 69 -9.63 -37.08 -13.27
CA LYS A 69 -8.21 -37.48 -13.23
C LYS A 69 -7.30 -36.37 -12.69
N THR A 70 -6.23 -36.74 -11.98
CA THR A 70 -5.23 -35.78 -11.47
C THR A 70 -4.23 -35.39 -12.57
N LEU A 71 -3.43 -34.33 -12.35
CA LEU A 71 -2.36 -33.94 -13.26
C LEU A 71 -1.31 -35.03 -13.47
N GLU A 72 -1.01 -35.80 -12.44
CA GLU A 72 -0.09 -36.93 -12.54
C GLU A 72 -0.66 -38.06 -13.40
N ASP A 73 -1.97 -38.34 -13.29
CA ASP A 73 -2.65 -39.34 -14.12
C ASP A 73 -2.62 -38.96 -15.60
N VAL A 74 -2.85 -37.68 -15.91
CA VAL A 74 -2.80 -37.16 -17.29
C VAL A 74 -1.38 -37.15 -17.84
N LYS A 75 -0.38 -36.78 -17.03
CA LYS A 75 1.04 -36.89 -17.43
C LYS A 75 1.45 -38.34 -17.70
N ALA A 76 1.01 -39.28 -16.88
CA ALA A 76 1.24 -40.71 -17.10
C ALA A 76 0.54 -41.22 -18.37
N LEU A 77 -0.70 -40.77 -18.62
CA LEU A 77 -1.41 -41.04 -19.87
C LEU A 77 -0.65 -40.50 -21.09
N CYS A 78 -0.11 -39.29 -21.02
CA CYS A 78 0.67 -38.69 -22.10
C CYS A 78 2.00 -39.38 -22.38
N GLN A 79 2.60 -40.05 -21.38
CA GLN A 79 3.77 -40.91 -21.60
C GLN A 79 3.40 -42.18 -22.37
N SER A 80 2.19 -42.71 -22.16
CA SER A 80 1.71 -43.93 -22.81
C SER A 80 1.03 -43.71 -24.16
N ASN A 81 0.41 -42.54 -24.39
CA ASN A 81 -0.26 -42.17 -25.63
C ASN A 81 -0.12 -40.67 -25.92
N PRO A 82 1.00 -40.24 -26.52
CA PRO A 82 1.33 -38.82 -26.73
C PRO A 82 0.51 -38.15 -27.86
N GLU A 83 -0.21 -38.93 -28.65
CA GLU A 83 -0.98 -38.42 -29.81
C GLU A 83 -2.30 -37.74 -29.40
N ILE A 84 -2.74 -37.99 -28.17
CA ILE A 84 -3.96 -37.44 -27.59
C ILE A 84 -3.89 -35.90 -27.57
N GLU A 85 -5.02 -35.25 -27.89
CA GLU A 85 -5.11 -33.80 -28.07
C GLU A 85 -4.76 -33.05 -26.77
N GLU A 86 -5.19 -33.55 -25.61
CA GLU A 86 -4.82 -32.97 -24.31
C GLU A 86 -3.31 -33.04 -24.03
N CYS A 87 -2.60 -34.04 -24.55
CA CYS A 87 -1.15 -34.18 -24.39
C CYS A 87 -0.38 -33.18 -25.27
N LYS A 88 -0.92 -32.85 -26.44
CA LYS A 88 -0.38 -31.78 -27.31
C LYS A 88 -0.59 -30.41 -26.68
N ILE A 89 -1.76 -30.19 -26.06
CA ILE A 89 -2.07 -28.97 -25.31
C ILE A 89 -1.15 -28.83 -24.09
N LEU A 90 -1.02 -29.88 -23.28
CA LEU A 90 -0.15 -29.89 -22.09
C LEU A 90 1.31 -29.60 -22.47
N LYS A 91 1.81 -30.22 -23.55
CA LYS A 91 3.17 -30.01 -24.04
C LYS A 91 3.39 -28.59 -24.54
N GLN A 92 2.44 -28.01 -25.28
CA GLN A 92 2.52 -26.61 -25.71
C GLN A 92 2.49 -25.62 -24.54
N LEU A 93 1.70 -25.91 -23.50
CA LEU A 93 1.65 -25.15 -22.26
C LEU A 93 2.96 -25.22 -21.46
N GLU A 94 3.62 -26.38 -21.42
CA GLU A 94 4.92 -26.54 -20.76
C GLU A 94 6.10 -25.93 -21.56
N GLU A 95 6.05 -25.99 -22.89
CA GLU A 95 7.14 -25.52 -23.77
C GLU A 95 7.06 -24.02 -24.08
N ASP A 96 5.87 -23.48 -24.39
CA ASP A 96 5.66 -22.07 -24.69
C ASP A 96 4.24 -21.60 -24.29
N PRO A 97 4.02 -21.35 -22.98
CA PRO A 97 2.71 -20.93 -22.47
C PRO A 97 2.28 -19.57 -23.05
N LYS A 98 3.22 -18.73 -23.49
CA LYS A 98 2.90 -17.43 -24.10
C LYS A 98 2.29 -17.64 -25.49
N ALA A 99 2.91 -18.46 -26.34
CA ALA A 99 2.39 -18.79 -27.66
C ALA A 99 1.03 -19.50 -27.59
N PHE A 100 0.85 -20.42 -26.63
CA PHE A 100 -0.43 -21.08 -26.41
C PHE A 100 -1.55 -20.09 -26.12
N VAL A 101 -1.30 -19.12 -25.24
CA VAL A 101 -2.30 -18.12 -24.87
C VAL A 101 -2.60 -17.13 -26.00
N GLU A 102 -1.58 -16.72 -26.77
CA GLU A 102 -1.75 -15.82 -27.91
C GLU A 102 -2.48 -16.49 -29.10
N SER A 103 -2.36 -17.82 -29.23
CA SER A 103 -3.04 -18.62 -30.25
C SER A 103 -4.53 -18.89 -29.96
N ASN A 104 -4.95 -18.77 -28.69
CA ASN A 104 -6.32 -19.03 -28.25
C ASN A 104 -7.13 -17.71 -28.13
N PRO A 105 -8.15 -17.48 -28.98
CA PRO A 105 -8.88 -16.22 -29.03
C PRO A 105 -9.54 -15.80 -27.71
N ASP A 106 -10.09 -16.76 -26.97
CA ASP A 106 -10.79 -16.51 -25.71
C ASP A 106 -9.84 -16.07 -24.59
N PHE A 107 -8.63 -16.67 -24.53
CA PHE A 107 -7.63 -16.30 -23.54
C PHE A 107 -6.97 -14.96 -23.87
N LYS A 108 -6.71 -14.70 -25.15
CA LYS A 108 -6.23 -13.41 -25.62
C LYS A 108 -7.21 -12.28 -25.24
N LYS A 109 -8.51 -12.50 -25.45
CA LYS A 109 -9.56 -11.55 -25.03
C LYS A 109 -9.56 -11.34 -23.51
N GLY A 110 -9.40 -12.40 -22.71
CA GLY A 110 -9.28 -12.30 -21.26
C GLY A 110 -8.07 -11.48 -20.79
N ILE A 111 -6.91 -11.62 -21.45
CA ILE A 111 -5.73 -10.78 -21.21
C ILE A 111 -6.01 -9.32 -21.55
N ASP A 112 -6.60 -9.06 -22.71
CA ASP A 112 -6.88 -7.70 -23.16
C ASP A 112 -7.88 -7.00 -22.21
N ASP A 113 -8.91 -7.71 -21.75
CA ASP A 113 -9.88 -7.19 -20.77
C ASP A 113 -9.22 -6.94 -19.40
N LEU A 114 -8.32 -7.82 -18.95
CA LEU A 114 -7.57 -7.62 -17.70
C LEU A 114 -6.61 -6.43 -17.80
N ASN A 115 -5.84 -6.33 -18.89
CA ASN A 115 -4.95 -5.20 -19.15
C ASN A 115 -5.74 -3.89 -19.17
N LYS A 116 -6.90 -3.86 -19.83
CA LYS A 116 -7.77 -2.68 -19.85
C LYS A 116 -8.28 -2.29 -18.46
N GLN A 117 -8.60 -3.26 -17.59
CA GLN A 117 -8.99 -2.98 -16.21
C GLN A 117 -7.81 -2.45 -15.37
N ILE A 118 -6.62 -3.01 -15.55
CA ILE A 118 -5.40 -2.56 -14.87
C ILE A 118 -5.04 -1.15 -15.34
N ASP A 119 -5.05 -0.90 -16.64
CA ASP A 119 -4.75 0.42 -17.22
C ASP A 119 -5.78 1.45 -16.74
N GLY A 120 -7.07 1.10 -16.71
CA GLY A 120 -8.12 1.95 -16.15
C GLY A 120 -7.93 2.24 -14.65
N LEU A 121 -7.42 1.28 -13.87
CA LEU A 121 -7.05 1.49 -12.47
C LEU A 121 -5.87 2.46 -12.35
N VAL A 122 -4.81 2.26 -13.14
CA VAL A 122 -3.61 3.10 -13.14
C VAL A 122 -3.95 4.53 -13.59
N ASP A 123 -4.76 4.70 -14.62
CA ASP A 123 -5.25 6.00 -15.08
C ASP A 123 -6.09 6.68 -14.00
N GLY A 124 -6.99 5.93 -13.35
CA GLY A 124 -7.75 6.40 -12.21
C GLY A 124 -6.84 6.93 -11.09
N LEU A 125 -5.81 6.18 -10.71
CA LEU A 125 -4.82 6.58 -9.71
C LEU A 125 -4.01 7.80 -10.14
N ASN A 126 -3.57 7.86 -11.40
CA ASN A 126 -2.83 8.99 -11.95
C ASN A 126 -3.65 10.28 -11.96
N ASN A 127 -4.97 10.18 -12.18
CA ASN A 127 -5.88 11.33 -12.08
C ASN A 127 -6.00 11.87 -10.65
N PHE A 128 -5.68 11.08 -9.61
CA PHE A 128 -5.60 11.55 -8.22
C PHE A 128 -4.28 12.25 -7.87
N LYS A 129 -3.26 12.21 -8.75
CA LYS A 129 -1.95 12.82 -8.50
C LYS A 129 -1.99 14.33 -8.18
N PRO A 130 -2.83 15.16 -8.83
CA PRO A 130 -2.98 16.56 -8.43
C PRO A 130 -3.62 16.70 -7.05
N ALA A 131 -4.61 15.86 -6.72
CA ALA A 131 -5.28 15.89 -5.42
C ALA A 131 -4.33 15.46 -4.29
N SER A 132 -3.50 14.43 -4.49
CA SER A 132 -2.49 14.02 -3.50
C SER A 132 -1.47 15.13 -3.24
N LYS A 133 -1.01 15.83 -4.28
CA LYS A 133 -0.16 17.03 -4.13
C LYS A 133 -0.86 18.15 -3.37
N ALA A 134 -2.12 18.41 -3.65
CA ALA A 134 -2.90 19.42 -2.92
C ALA A 134 -3.05 19.08 -1.43
N ILE A 135 -3.27 17.80 -1.10
CA ILE A 135 -3.30 17.31 0.29
C ILE A 135 -1.95 17.54 0.98
N LEU A 136 -0.82 17.28 0.31
CA LEU A 136 0.52 17.53 0.86
C LEU A 136 0.77 19.02 1.15
N VAL A 137 0.37 19.91 0.25
CA VAL A 137 0.51 21.36 0.46
C VAL A 137 -0.42 21.83 1.59
N GLY A 138 -1.69 21.44 1.55
CA GLY A 138 -2.68 21.82 2.56
C GLY A 138 -2.34 21.31 3.96
N SER A 139 -1.85 20.07 4.06
CA SER A 139 -1.39 19.50 5.33
C SER A 139 -0.17 20.25 5.89
N SER A 140 0.79 20.62 5.03
CA SER A 140 1.94 21.42 5.44
C SER A 140 1.51 22.79 5.98
N ALA A 141 0.56 23.46 5.32
CA ALA A 141 0.00 24.72 5.80
C ALA A 141 -0.70 24.57 7.16
N LEU A 142 -1.49 23.50 7.35
CA LEU A 142 -2.14 23.18 8.62
C LEU A 142 -1.14 22.90 9.74
N ILE A 143 -0.03 22.20 9.44
CA ILE A 143 1.05 21.96 10.40
C ILE A 143 1.66 23.28 10.84
N VAL A 144 2.06 24.14 9.91
CA VAL A 144 2.66 25.45 10.21
C VAL A 144 1.71 26.31 11.03
N LEU A 145 0.45 26.41 10.62
CA LEU A 145 -0.58 27.14 11.35
C LEU A 145 -0.78 26.56 12.76
N GLY A 146 -0.83 25.24 12.88
CA GLY A 146 -0.90 24.53 14.15
C GLY A 146 0.26 24.87 15.09
N LEU A 147 1.49 24.90 14.57
CA LEU A 147 2.69 25.28 15.32
C LEU A 147 2.62 26.73 15.83
N VAL A 148 2.16 27.67 15.01
CA VAL A 148 1.99 29.08 15.40
C VAL A 148 1.01 29.21 16.57
N PHE A 149 -0.15 28.57 16.49
CA PHE A 149 -1.14 28.57 17.57
C PHE A 149 -0.60 27.90 18.84
N ILE A 150 0.10 26.76 18.72
CA ILE A 150 0.73 26.12 19.88
C ILE A 150 1.73 27.06 20.55
N PHE A 151 2.57 27.73 19.76
CA PHE A 151 3.55 28.69 20.27
C PHE A 151 2.88 29.85 21.01
N LEU A 152 1.88 30.50 20.40
CA LEU A 152 1.09 31.58 21.03
C LEU A 152 0.39 31.11 22.31
N GLY A 153 -0.05 29.86 22.36
CA GLY A 153 -0.69 29.28 23.52
C GLY A 153 0.27 29.09 24.70
N TYR A 154 1.49 28.63 24.46
CA TYR A 154 2.48 28.39 25.51
C TYR A 154 3.31 29.64 25.87
N MET A 155 3.53 30.56 24.93
CA MET A 155 4.44 31.72 25.06
C MET A 155 5.88 31.33 25.46
N ASP A 156 6.25 30.08 25.20
CA ASP A 156 7.55 29.49 25.52
C ASP A 156 7.85 28.46 24.42
N TRP A 157 8.84 28.76 23.59
CA TRP A 157 9.19 27.93 22.44
C TRP A 157 9.70 26.55 22.89
N LYS A 158 10.43 26.44 24.01
CA LYS A 158 10.97 25.15 24.49
C LYS A 158 9.85 24.23 24.93
N LYS A 159 8.88 24.78 25.68
CA LYS A 159 7.70 24.05 26.13
C LYS A 159 6.78 23.68 24.95
N ALA A 160 6.61 24.56 23.99
CA ALA A 160 5.87 24.31 22.76
C ALA A 160 6.51 23.16 21.95
N SER A 161 7.82 23.26 21.65
CA SER A 161 8.55 22.26 20.88
C SER A 161 8.55 20.89 21.56
N TYR A 162 8.76 20.81 22.88
CA TYR A 162 8.63 19.54 23.62
C TYR A 162 7.25 18.90 23.42
N LYS A 163 6.17 19.68 23.56
CA LYS A 163 4.80 19.16 23.42
C LYS A 163 4.48 18.73 21.99
N VAL A 164 4.97 19.46 20.99
CA VAL A 164 4.85 19.10 19.58
C VAL A 164 5.57 17.79 19.30
N SER A 165 6.82 17.65 19.72
CA SER A 165 7.62 16.44 19.49
C SER A 165 6.97 15.21 20.12
N VAL A 166 6.49 15.30 21.37
CA VAL A 166 5.77 14.18 22.02
C VAL A 166 4.50 13.82 21.24
N LYS A 167 3.71 14.81 20.83
CA LYS A 167 2.48 14.55 20.07
C LYS A 167 2.77 13.92 18.71
N ALA A 168 3.80 14.41 18.01
CA ALA A 168 4.23 13.89 16.72
C ALA A 168 4.76 12.46 16.83
N ALA A 169 5.54 12.16 17.88
CA ALA A 169 6.02 10.80 18.15
C ALA A 169 4.85 9.82 18.38
N ILE A 170 3.85 10.22 19.18
CA ILE A 170 2.66 9.38 19.42
C ILE A 170 1.88 9.16 18.12
N LEU A 171 1.61 10.22 17.35
CA LEU A 171 0.84 10.12 16.11
C LEU A 171 1.55 9.28 15.05
N THR A 172 2.85 9.48 14.86
CA THR A 172 3.65 8.68 13.91
C THR A 172 3.81 7.24 14.37
N GLY A 173 3.92 6.99 15.68
CA GLY A 173 3.98 5.64 16.24
C GLY A 173 2.67 4.87 16.06
N LEU A 174 1.54 5.53 16.33
CA LEU A 174 0.21 4.96 16.05
C LEU A 174 0.01 4.70 14.55
N ALA A 175 0.48 5.62 13.69
CA ALA A 175 0.43 5.42 12.23
C ALA A 175 1.29 4.22 11.80
N ALA A 176 2.48 4.03 12.36
CA ALA A 176 3.31 2.85 12.09
C ALA A 176 2.55 1.55 12.42
N ILE A 177 1.93 1.49 13.60
CA ILE A 177 1.11 0.33 14.01
C ILE A 177 -0.06 0.13 13.03
N TYR A 178 -0.76 1.20 12.68
CA TYR A 178 -1.88 1.17 11.73
C TYR A 178 -1.46 0.57 10.37
N TYR A 179 -0.39 1.10 9.75
CA TYR A 179 0.07 0.61 8.46
C TYR A 179 0.56 -0.84 8.54
N LYS A 180 1.16 -1.26 9.66
CA LYS A 180 1.57 -2.65 9.85
C LYS A 180 0.39 -3.61 10.02
N LEU A 181 -0.66 -3.18 10.72
CA LEU A 181 -1.87 -3.98 10.94
C LEU A 181 -2.68 -4.13 9.65
N ILE A 182 -2.90 -3.04 8.91
CA ILE A 182 -3.60 -3.10 7.62
C ILE A 182 -2.86 -3.99 6.63
N GLN A 183 -1.53 -3.91 6.60
CA GLN A 183 -0.72 -4.79 5.76
C GLN A 183 -1.06 -6.26 5.98
N LYS A 184 -1.21 -6.67 7.25
CA LYS A 184 -1.49 -8.06 7.63
C LYS A 184 -2.95 -8.47 7.40
N LEU A 185 -3.90 -7.53 7.49
CA LEU A 185 -5.33 -7.85 7.58
C LEU A 185 -6.12 -7.65 6.27
N LEU A 186 -5.70 -6.76 5.36
CA LEU A 186 -6.63 -6.22 4.35
C LEU A 186 -6.13 -6.25 2.91
N ILE A 187 -4.84 -6.45 2.64
CA ILE A 187 -4.29 -6.26 1.29
C ILE A 187 -4.84 -7.27 0.28
N GLY A 188 -5.03 -8.53 0.68
CA GLY A 188 -5.46 -9.59 -0.23
C GLY A 188 -6.96 -9.63 -0.53
N ASP A 189 -7.82 -9.38 0.45
CA ASP A 189 -9.27 -9.63 0.31
C ASP A 189 -10.04 -8.40 -0.20
N LEU A 190 -9.59 -7.18 0.10
CA LEU A 190 -10.30 -5.95 -0.28
C LEU A 190 -10.13 -5.57 -1.76
N LEU A 191 -8.96 -5.86 -2.34
CA LEU A 191 -8.66 -5.50 -3.74
C LEU A 191 -9.29 -6.48 -4.73
N VAL A 192 -9.38 -7.76 -4.37
CA VAL A 192 -9.81 -8.84 -5.27
C VAL A 192 -11.34 -8.91 -5.39
N ASN A 193 -12.07 -8.59 -4.34
CA ASN A 193 -13.55 -8.60 -4.35
C ASN A 193 -14.17 -7.59 -5.33
N LYS A 194 -13.38 -6.69 -5.92
CA LYS A 194 -13.84 -5.74 -6.95
C LYS A 194 -13.58 -6.19 -8.38
N ILE A 195 -12.83 -7.27 -8.58
CA ILE A 195 -12.45 -7.73 -9.92
C ILE A 195 -13.37 -8.89 -10.32
N ASN A 196 -14.26 -8.65 -11.28
CA ASN A 196 -15.14 -9.68 -11.82
C ASN A 196 -14.58 -10.19 -13.13
N LEU A 197 -13.95 -11.37 -13.11
CA LEU A 197 -13.26 -11.93 -14.28
C LEU A 197 -13.92 -13.17 -14.89
N GLY A 198 -15.24 -13.31 -14.79
CA GLY A 198 -15.98 -14.24 -15.66
C GLY A 198 -15.42 -15.67 -15.75
N GLY A 199 -14.85 -16.21 -14.66
CA GLY A 199 -14.32 -17.59 -14.60
C GLY A 199 -12.80 -17.74 -14.55
N PHE A 200 -12.00 -16.66 -14.53
CA PHE A 200 -10.56 -16.76 -14.27
C PHE A 200 -10.25 -17.01 -12.77
N PRO A 201 -9.19 -17.79 -12.43
CA PRO A 201 -8.73 -17.96 -11.05
C PRO A 201 -8.32 -16.62 -10.42
N LEU A 202 -8.92 -16.29 -9.27
CA LEU A 202 -8.66 -15.02 -8.58
C LEU A 202 -7.35 -15.01 -7.78
N ALA A 203 -6.78 -16.18 -7.44
CA ALA A 203 -5.61 -16.28 -6.56
C ALA A 203 -4.33 -15.65 -7.15
N PRO A 204 -3.94 -15.89 -8.42
CA PRO A 204 -2.73 -15.26 -8.99
C PRO A 204 -2.84 -13.74 -9.11
N ILE A 205 -4.05 -13.23 -9.36
CA ILE A 205 -4.32 -11.80 -9.41
C ILE A 205 -4.26 -11.19 -8.01
N LYS A 206 -4.74 -11.92 -6.99
CA LYS A 206 -4.61 -11.55 -5.58
C LYS A 206 -3.14 -11.40 -5.19
N ASP A 207 -2.31 -12.38 -5.53
CA ASP A 207 -0.89 -12.38 -5.19
C ASP A 207 -0.13 -11.29 -5.93
N PHE A 208 -0.49 -11.03 -7.19
CA PHE A 208 0.07 -9.92 -7.96
C PHE A 208 -0.26 -8.55 -7.33
N LEU A 209 -1.53 -8.29 -7.03
CA LEU A 209 -1.95 -7.03 -6.41
C LEU A 209 -1.39 -6.87 -5.00
N ALA A 210 -1.32 -7.97 -4.24
CA ALA A 210 -0.66 -7.98 -2.94
C ALA A 210 0.85 -7.70 -3.08
N GLY A 211 1.50 -8.25 -4.11
CA GLY A 211 2.91 -8.01 -4.44
C GLY A 211 3.21 -6.54 -4.73
N TRP A 212 2.28 -5.81 -5.33
CA TRP A 212 2.39 -4.37 -5.55
C TRP A 212 2.12 -3.54 -4.28
N VAL A 213 1.05 -3.85 -3.54
CA VAL A 213 0.64 -3.02 -2.39
C VAL A 213 1.52 -3.24 -1.16
N ASN A 214 2.02 -4.46 -0.93
CA ASN A 214 2.83 -4.79 0.24
C ASN A 214 4.10 -3.92 0.39
N PRO A 215 4.92 -3.71 -0.68
CA PRO A 215 6.05 -2.79 -0.65
C PRO A 215 5.66 -1.36 -0.24
N VAL A 216 4.53 -0.85 -0.73
CA VAL A 216 4.05 0.51 -0.39
C VAL A 216 3.74 0.62 1.10
N PHE A 217 3.00 -0.34 1.68
CA PHE A 217 2.73 -0.38 3.11
C PHE A 217 4.01 -0.51 3.95
N ASN A 218 4.96 -1.32 3.51
CA ASN A 218 6.23 -1.48 4.21
C ASN A 218 7.08 -0.20 4.18
N LYS A 219 7.16 0.49 3.03
CA LYS A 219 7.79 1.81 2.90
C LYS A 219 7.17 2.80 3.89
N MET A 220 5.83 2.82 3.97
CA MET A 220 5.11 3.73 4.87
C MET A 220 5.32 3.40 6.35
N PHE A 221 5.31 2.11 6.71
CA PHE A 221 5.64 1.65 8.06
C PHE A 221 7.03 2.12 8.50
N ILE A 222 8.05 1.91 7.66
CA ILE A 222 9.43 2.33 7.93
C ILE A 222 9.52 3.84 8.09
N LEU A 223 8.89 4.61 7.19
CA LEU A 223 8.85 6.07 7.28
C LEU A 223 8.26 6.54 8.61
N CYS A 224 7.11 6.00 9.01
CA CYS A 224 6.47 6.34 10.28
C CYS A 224 7.39 6.02 11.47
N LEU A 225 8.05 4.86 11.46
CA LEU A 225 8.98 4.44 12.51
C LEU A 225 10.18 5.41 12.62
N VAL A 226 10.79 5.77 11.49
CA VAL A 226 11.88 6.75 11.44
C VAL A 226 11.43 8.09 12.00
N LEU A 227 10.26 8.58 11.59
CA LEU A 227 9.70 9.83 12.12
C LEU A 227 9.45 9.75 13.64
N THR A 228 8.94 8.62 14.14
CA THR A 228 8.76 8.41 15.58
C THR A 228 10.08 8.54 16.33
N VAL A 229 11.14 7.88 15.86
CA VAL A 229 12.47 7.94 16.48
C VAL A 229 13.01 9.37 16.48
N VAL A 230 12.91 10.08 15.35
CA VAL A 230 13.32 11.49 15.24
C VAL A 230 12.56 12.36 16.25
N PHE A 231 11.24 12.21 16.35
CA PHE A 231 10.43 13.00 17.27
C PHE A 231 10.67 12.65 18.74
N VAL A 232 10.98 11.40 19.08
CA VAL A 232 11.40 11.00 20.42
C VAL A 232 12.71 11.68 20.79
N ILE A 233 13.72 11.64 19.92
CA ILE A 233 15.01 12.31 20.15
C ILE A 233 14.81 13.81 20.34
N LEU A 234 14.04 14.47 19.47
CA LEU A 234 13.70 15.89 19.62
C LEU A 234 12.97 16.17 20.94
N GLY A 235 12.04 15.30 21.34
CA GLY A 235 11.35 15.39 22.61
C GLY A 235 12.30 15.35 23.81
N ILE A 236 13.28 14.44 23.80
CA ILE A 236 14.32 14.33 24.83
C ILE A 236 15.17 15.61 24.87
N VAL A 237 15.64 16.10 23.71
CA VAL A 237 16.44 17.33 23.62
C VAL A 237 15.68 18.53 24.18
N PHE A 238 14.44 18.74 23.76
CA PHE A 238 13.64 19.87 24.25
C PHE A 238 13.23 19.72 25.72
N TYR A 239 13.08 18.50 26.23
CA TYR A 239 12.88 18.25 27.65
C TYR A 239 14.06 18.77 28.48
N TYR A 240 15.29 18.38 28.14
CA TYR A 240 16.49 18.85 28.84
C TYR A 240 16.69 20.37 28.72
N LEU A 241 16.45 20.95 27.55
CA LEU A 241 16.55 22.40 27.34
C LEU A 241 15.56 23.18 28.21
N LYS A 242 14.34 22.64 28.36
CA LYS A 242 13.31 23.21 29.23
C LYS A 242 13.68 23.09 30.71
N GLU A 243 14.22 21.94 31.13
CA GLU A 243 14.57 21.70 32.54
C GLU A 243 15.77 22.52 33.01
N LYS A 244 16.78 22.70 32.14
CA LYS A 244 17.98 23.50 32.44
C LYS A 244 17.65 24.96 32.74
N ASP A 245 16.69 25.55 32.05
CA ASP A 245 16.22 26.92 32.29
C ASP A 245 15.50 27.05 33.63
N LEU A 246 14.64 26.08 33.96
CA LEU A 246 13.94 26.05 35.25
C LEU A 246 14.94 25.97 36.42
N LYS A 247 15.99 25.16 36.27
CA LYS A 247 17.07 25.05 37.27
C LYS A 247 17.94 26.31 37.38
N LYS A 248 18.13 27.08 36.29
CA LYS A 248 18.85 28.36 36.33
C LYS A 248 18.01 29.49 36.93
N GLY A 249 16.71 29.55 36.64
CA GLY A 249 15.79 30.55 37.20
C GLY A 249 15.62 30.45 38.72
N ASN A 250 15.74 29.25 39.29
CA ASN A 250 15.69 29.04 40.75
C ASN A 250 17.02 29.29 41.49
N LYS A 251 18.15 29.44 40.78
CA LYS A 251 19.45 29.79 41.39
C LYS A 251 19.74 31.29 41.39
N GLY A 252 18.90 32.09 40.72
CA GLY A 252 19.02 33.55 40.61
C GLY A 252 17.94 34.31 41.39
N LYS A 253 17.21 33.63 42.28
CA LYS A 253 16.34 34.20 43.31
C LYS A 253 16.88 33.78 44.67
#